data_AF-A0A8X7VST1-F1
#
_entry.id   AF-A0A8X7VST1-F1
#
_cell.length_a   1.000
_cell.length_b   1.000
_cell.length_c   1.000
_cell.angle_alpha   90.00
_cell.angle_beta   90.00
_cell.angle_gamma   90.00
#
_symmetry.space_group_name_H-M   'P 1'
#
loop_
_entity.id
_entity.type
_entity.pdbx_description
1 polymer ?
#
loop_
_entity_poly.entity_id
_entity_poly.type
_entity_poly.pdbx_seq_one_letter_code
_entity_poly.pdbx_strand_id
1 'polypeptide(L)'
;MRRTKVDRRVKLHRELAEFIDMDLKMRGASVILCEIYGKWKGLREKEKDHEVVWPPMVIIMNTKLDKDDNDKWLGMGNPELLEYFNEYPAIGAHHSYGPQGHHGISVLIFESSTTGYFEAEGLG
;
A
#
# COMPACT_ATOMS: atom_id res chain seq x y z
N MET A 1 -25.30 -25.08 -29.02
CA MET A 1 -24.46 -24.96 -27.80
C MET A 1 -23.21 -24.14 -28.14
N ARG A 2 -23.21 -22.82 -27.92
CA ARG A 2 -22.10 -21.92 -28.30
C ARG A 2 -21.11 -21.79 -27.13
N ARG A 3 -19.93 -22.42 -27.23
CA ARG A 3 -18.81 -22.17 -26.31
C ARG A 3 -18.22 -20.80 -26.62
N THR A 4 -18.34 -19.84 -25.70
CA THR A 4 -17.82 -18.48 -25.86
C THR A 4 -16.31 -18.45 -25.69
N LYS A 5 -15.63 -17.56 -26.44
CA LYS A 5 -14.16 -17.40 -26.50
C LYS A 5 -13.48 -17.15 -25.14
N VAL A 6 -14.23 -16.75 -24.12
CA VAL A 6 -13.73 -16.41 -22.78
C VAL A 6 -13.27 -17.64 -22.00
N ASP A 7 -14.01 -18.75 -22.06
CA ASP A 7 -13.69 -19.99 -21.33
C ASP A 7 -12.38 -20.63 -21.82
N ARG A 8 -12.04 -20.45 -23.12
CA ARG A 8 -10.75 -20.91 -23.68
C ARG A 8 -9.56 -20.12 -23.13
N ARG A 9 -9.70 -18.81 -22.91
CA ARG A 9 -8.60 -17.95 -22.41
C ARG A 9 -8.26 -18.27 -20.97
N VAL A 10 -9.27 -18.48 -20.12
CA VAL A 10 -9.06 -18.82 -18.70
C VAL A 10 -8.32 -20.15 -18.54
N LYS A 11 -8.62 -21.14 -19.41
CA LYS A 11 -7.90 -22.43 -19.41
C LYS A 11 -6.43 -22.28 -19.84
N LEU A 12 -6.17 -21.52 -20.92
CA LEU A 12 -4.81 -21.24 -21.38
C LEU A 12 -3.94 -20.55 -20.32
N HIS A 13 -4.49 -19.55 -19.62
CA HIS A 13 -3.75 -18.87 -18.55
C HIS A 13 -3.42 -19.81 -17.38
N ARG A 14 -4.32 -20.75 -17.06
CA ARG A 14 -4.09 -21.73 -16.01
C ARG A 14 -3.01 -22.74 -16.38
N GLU A 15 -3.05 -23.26 -17.60
CA GLU A 15 -2.04 -24.19 -18.11
C GLU A 15 -0.65 -23.53 -18.15
N LEU A 16 -0.58 -22.26 -18.56
CA LEU A 16 0.66 -21.50 -18.57
C LEU A 16 1.23 -21.29 -17.15
N ALA A 17 0.37 -20.97 -16.17
CA ALA A 17 0.80 -20.78 -14.78
C ALA A 17 1.36 -22.09 -14.17
N GLU A 18 0.69 -23.22 -14.42
CA GLU A 18 1.15 -24.54 -13.96
C GLU A 18 2.49 -24.92 -14.60
N PHE A 19 2.70 -24.57 -15.88
CA PHE A 19 3.97 -24.78 -16.57
C PHE A 19 5.12 -23.94 -15.99
N ILE A 20 4.88 -22.66 -15.70
CA ILE A 20 5.88 -21.75 -15.13
C ILE A 20 6.31 -22.23 -13.74
N ASP A 21 5.35 -22.61 -12.89
CA ASP A 21 5.62 -23.15 -11.55
C ASP A 21 6.48 -24.43 -11.61
N MET A 22 6.26 -25.26 -12.62
CA MET A 22 6.99 -26.52 -12.80
C MET A 22 8.42 -26.29 -13.34
N ASP A 23 8.60 -25.35 -14.28
CA ASP A 23 9.92 -24.96 -14.82
C ASP A 23 10.79 -24.28 -13.75
N LEU A 24 10.20 -23.43 -12.90
CA LEU A 24 10.90 -22.79 -11.78
C LEU A 24 11.41 -23.81 -10.74
N LYS A 25 10.59 -24.83 -10.43
CA LYS A 25 10.98 -25.92 -9.53
C LYS A 25 12.11 -26.78 -10.10
N MET A 26 12.07 -27.08 -11.41
CA MET A 26 13.14 -27.87 -12.06
C MET A 26 14.46 -27.10 -12.15
N ARG A 27 14.42 -25.77 -12.28
CA ARG A 27 15.61 -24.92 -12.39
C ARG A 27 16.25 -24.57 -11.05
N GLY A 28 15.70 -25.03 -9.93
CA GLY A 28 16.25 -24.78 -8.59
C GLY A 28 16.22 -23.31 -8.17
N ALA A 29 15.54 -22.44 -8.92
CA ALA A 29 15.36 -21.05 -8.58
C ALA A 29 14.21 -20.96 -7.57
N SER A 30 14.50 -21.13 -6.28
CA SER A 30 13.62 -20.55 -5.27
C SER A 30 13.75 -19.04 -5.44
N VAL A 31 12.71 -18.38 -5.96
CA VAL A 31 12.59 -16.93 -5.84
C VAL A 31 12.69 -16.65 -4.34
N ILE A 32 13.87 -16.17 -3.91
CA ILE A 32 14.03 -15.64 -2.57
C ILE A 32 13.00 -14.53 -2.48
N LEU A 33 12.09 -14.71 -1.54
CA LEU A 33 10.85 -13.98 -1.37
C LEU A 33 11.19 -12.49 -1.15
N CYS A 34 11.34 -11.73 -2.24
CA CYS A 34 10.91 -10.34 -2.20
C CYS A 34 9.44 -10.43 -1.82
N GLU A 35 9.06 -9.82 -0.70
CA GLU A 35 7.71 -9.87 -0.14
C GLU A 35 6.68 -9.82 -1.27
N ILE A 36 6.00 -10.94 -1.49
CA ILE A 36 5.03 -11.07 -2.58
C ILE A 36 3.80 -10.28 -2.14
N TYR A 37 3.82 -8.97 -2.34
CA TYR A 37 2.61 -8.16 -2.38
C TYR A 37 1.75 -8.69 -3.52
N GLY A 38 0.53 -9.11 -3.18
CA GLY A 38 -0.45 -9.56 -4.16
C GLY A 38 -0.24 -10.98 -4.69
N LYS A 39 -0.29 -12.01 -3.82
CA LYS A 39 -0.69 -13.35 -4.28
C LYS A 39 -2.05 -13.21 -4.99
N TRP A 40 -2.07 -13.38 -6.32
CA TRP A 40 -3.31 -13.42 -7.08
C TRP A 40 -4.17 -14.60 -6.60
N LYS A 41 -5.20 -14.31 -5.77
CA LYS A 41 -6.10 -15.31 -5.19
C LYS A 41 -7.31 -15.66 -6.09
N GLY A 42 -7.22 -15.40 -7.39
CA GLY A 42 -8.22 -15.84 -8.38
C GLY A 42 -9.66 -15.35 -8.16
N LEU A 43 -10.56 -15.76 -9.07
CA LEU A 43 -11.97 -15.34 -9.13
C LEU A 43 -12.90 -16.00 -8.09
N ARG A 44 -12.36 -16.68 -7.07
CA ARG A 44 -13.16 -17.52 -6.14
C ARG A 44 -13.28 -16.95 -4.73
N GLU A 45 -12.49 -15.95 -4.37
CA GLU A 45 -12.70 -15.26 -3.10
C GLU A 45 -13.90 -14.33 -3.31
N LYS A 46 -15.02 -14.61 -2.64
CA LYS A 46 -16.10 -13.64 -2.50
C LYS A 46 -15.44 -12.38 -1.98
N GLU A 47 -15.50 -11.30 -2.75
CA GLU A 47 -14.99 -9.98 -2.38
C GLU A 47 -15.34 -9.76 -0.91
N LYS A 48 -14.32 -9.79 -0.06
CA LYS A 48 -14.52 -9.40 1.33
C LYS A 48 -14.64 -7.89 1.27
N ASP A 49 -15.77 -7.36 1.68
CA ASP A 49 -15.90 -5.93 1.91
C ASP A 49 -14.83 -5.56 2.94
N HIS A 50 -13.75 -4.95 2.46
CA HIS A 50 -12.72 -4.38 3.31
C HIS A 50 -13.18 -3.00 3.74
N GLU A 51 -13.16 -2.72 5.04
CA GLU A 51 -13.47 -1.39 5.56
C GLU A 51 -12.30 -0.46 5.22
N VAL A 52 -12.52 0.44 4.25
CA VAL A 52 -11.52 1.39 3.78
C VAL A 52 -11.80 2.75 4.42
N VAL A 53 -10.74 3.40 4.88
CA VAL A 53 -10.79 4.78 5.38
C VAL A 53 -10.85 5.75 4.19
N TRP A 54 -11.81 6.67 4.21
CA TRP A 54 -12.03 7.64 3.13
C TRP A 54 -12.05 9.10 3.64
N PRO A 55 -11.34 10.04 3.00
CA PRO A 55 -10.42 9.86 1.86
C PRO A 55 -9.26 8.91 2.20
N PRO A 56 -8.58 8.32 1.19
CA PRO A 56 -7.47 7.40 1.45
C PRO A 56 -6.38 8.08 2.27
N MET A 57 -5.98 7.45 3.36
CA MET A 57 -5.03 8.01 4.32
C MET A 57 -4.00 6.97 4.72
N VAL A 58 -2.75 7.41 4.84
CA VAL A 58 -1.63 6.56 5.30
C VAL A 58 -1.06 7.15 6.58
N ILE A 59 -0.93 6.30 7.61
CA ILE A 59 -0.37 6.69 8.90
C ILE A 59 1.14 6.47 8.86
N ILE A 60 1.90 7.53 9.13
CA ILE A 60 3.36 7.50 9.24
C ILE A 60 3.73 7.64 10.70
N MET A 61 4.55 6.71 11.19
CA MET A 61 5.06 6.73 12.56
C MET A 61 6.50 7.25 12.60
N ASN A 62 7.03 7.47 13.80
CA ASN A 62 8.40 7.90 14.04
C ASN A 62 8.73 9.31 13.53
N THR A 63 7.75 10.21 13.52
CA THR A 63 7.91 11.61 13.10
C THR A 63 8.24 12.58 14.24
N LYS A 64 8.74 12.07 15.38
CA LYS A 64 9.29 12.91 16.48
C LYS A 64 10.73 13.28 16.17
N LEU A 65 11.10 14.51 16.51
CA LEU A 65 12.46 15.01 16.39
C LEU A 65 13.07 15.18 17.78
N ASP A 66 13.09 16.41 18.29
CA ASP A 66 13.68 16.74 19.59
C ASP A 66 12.66 17.42 20.51
N LYS A 67 13.07 17.82 21.71
CA LYS A 67 12.26 18.65 22.61
C LYS A 67 12.63 20.13 22.52
N ASP A 68 11.63 20.99 22.70
CA ASP A 68 11.84 22.44 22.82
C ASP A 68 12.32 22.84 24.24
N ASP A 69 12.60 24.13 24.43
CA ASP A 69 13.01 24.70 25.74
C ASP A 69 11.94 24.51 26.85
N ASN A 70 10.71 24.14 26.49
CA ASN A 70 9.60 23.86 27.41
C ASN A 70 9.39 22.35 27.64
N ASP A 71 10.34 21.50 27.26
CA ASP A 71 10.30 20.03 27.35
C ASP A 71 9.16 19.38 26.51
N LYS A 72 8.61 20.09 25.52
CA LYS A 72 7.59 19.56 24.60
C LYS A 72 8.22 18.94 23.37
N TRP A 73 7.67 17.82 22.91
CA TRP A 73 8.12 17.15 21.69
C TRP A 73 7.83 17.98 20.44
N LEU A 74 8.87 18.21 19.66
CA LEU A 74 8.83 18.68 18.29
C LEU A 74 8.79 17.47 17.34
N GLY A 75 8.27 17.69 16.14
CA GLY A 75 8.18 16.69 15.09
C GLY A 75 8.31 17.32 13.73
N MET A 76 8.27 16.49 12.69
CA MET A 76 8.29 16.96 11.31
C MET A 76 7.15 17.95 11.05
N GLY A 77 7.40 18.95 10.21
CA GLY A 77 6.34 19.83 9.71
C GLY A 77 5.56 19.22 8.56
N ASN A 78 4.36 19.76 8.29
CA ASN A 78 3.58 19.40 7.09
C ASN A 78 4.39 19.49 5.78
N PRO A 79 5.08 20.61 5.46
CA PRO A 79 5.81 20.71 4.20
C PRO A 79 7.03 19.78 4.16
N GLU A 80 7.70 19.55 5.29
CA GLU A 80 8.83 18.63 5.40
C GLU A 80 8.39 17.18 5.13
N LEU A 81 7.24 16.77 5.68
CA LEU A 81 6.70 15.44 5.47
C LEU A 81 6.26 15.23 4.02
N LEU A 82 5.61 16.23 3.41
CA LEU A 82 5.21 16.17 2.00
C LEU A 82 6.43 16.13 1.07
N GLU A 83 7.49 16.89 1.38
CA GLU A 83 8.73 16.86 0.62
C GLU A 83 9.44 15.50 0.72
N TYR A 84 9.43 14.89 1.92
CA TYR A 84 10.01 13.56 2.12
C TYR A 84 9.31 12.48 1.28
N PHE A 85 7.99 12.59 1.10
CA PHE A 85 7.17 11.66 0.30
C PHE A 85 6.77 12.22 -1.06
N ASN A 86 7.58 13.08 -1.67
CA ASN A 86 7.26 13.77 -2.93
C ASN A 86 7.04 12.83 -4.13
N GLU A 87 7.52 11.59 -4.07
CA GLU A 87 7.26 10.55 -5.07
C GLU A 87 5.78 10.14 -5.13
N TYR A 88 5.04 10.40 -4.05
CA TYR A 88 3.63 10.08 -3.91
C TYR A 88 2.81 11.38 -3.89
N PRO A 89 1.75 11.51 -4.70
CA PRO A 89 1.00 12.76 -4.82
C PRO A 89 -0.01 12.93 -3.67
N ALA A 90 0.50 12.95 -2.43
CA ALA A 90 -0.29 13.30 -1.27
C ALA A 90 -0.76 14.75 -1.37
N ILE A 91 -2.05 14.98 -1.14
CA ILE A 91 -2.69 16.31 -1.20
C ILE A 91 -2.58 17.07 0.13
N GLY A 92 -2.22 16.37 1.21
CA GLY A 92 -2.12 16.97 2.53
C GLY A 92 -1.42 16.09 3.55
N ALA A 93 -0.99 16.73 4.64
CA ALA A 93 -0.36 16.10 5.78
C ALA A 93 -0.95 16.67 7.08
N HIS A 94 -1.12 15.81 8.08
CA HIS A 94 -1.46 16.20 9.44
C HIS A 94 -0.63 15.43 10.46
N HIS A 95 -0.60 15.95 11.68
CA HIS A 95 0.17 15.40 12.78
C HIS A 95 -0.70 15.24 14.02
N SER A 96 -0.39 14.23 14.82
CA SER A 96 -1.00 14.05 16.14
C SER A 96 -0.25 14.87 17.18
N TYR A 97 -0.99 15.67 17.95
CA TYR A 97 -0.47 16.49 19.05
C TYR A 97 -1.21 16.19 20.35
N GLY A 98 -0.52 16.43 21.46
CA GLY A 98 -1.08 16.33 22.80
C GLY A 98 -0.46 17.31 23.78
N PRO A 99 -0.73 17.17 25.08
CA PRO A 99 -0.21 18.07 26.12
C PRO A 99 1.32 18.16 26.13
N GLN A 100 2.00 17.08 25.72
CA GLN A 100 3.46 16.97 25.63
C GLN A 100 4.01 17.32 24.24
N GLY A 101 3.22 17.94 23.37
CA GLY A 101 3.62 18.28 22.00
C GLY A 101 3.32 17.16 21.00
N HIS A 102 4.20 17.00 20.02
CA HIS A 102 4.03 16.09 18.89
C HIS A 102 4.11 14.61 19.32
N HIS A 103 3.15 13.77 18.88
CA HIS A 103 3.07 12.35 19.28
C HIS A 103 3.89 11.39 18.41
N GLY A 104 4.51 11.86 17.33
CA GLY A 104 5.31 11.01 16.43
C GLY A 104 4.48 10.20 15.46
N ILE A 105 3.23 10.61 15.27
CA ILE A 105 2.29 10.01 14.34
C ILE A 105 1.83 11.13 13.43
N SER A 106 2.01 10.91 12.14
CA SER A 106 1.56 11.78 11.06
C SER A 106 0.64 11.02 10.12
N VAL A 107 -0.14 11.73 9.33
CA VAL A 107 -1.04 11.16 8.32
C VAL A 107 -0.81 11.88 7.00
N LEU A 108 -0.61 11.13 5.93
CA LEU A 108 -0.74 11.63 4.56
C LEU A 108 -2.17 11.40 4.08
N ILE A 109 -2.73 12.42 3.45
CA ILE A 109 -4.04 12.38 2.81
C ILE A 109 -3.82 12.36 1.31
N PHE A 110 -4.48 11.43 0.64
CA PHE A 110 -4.46 11.30 -0.82
C PHE A 110 -5.77 11.80 -1.41
N GLU A 111 -5.77 11.98 -2.72
CA GLU A 111 -6.98 12.36 -3.46
C GLU A 111 -8.11 11.37 -3.18
N SER A 112 -9.33 11.87 -2.99
CA SER A 112 -10.53 11.06 -2.85
C SER A 112 -10.97 10.47 -4.20
N SER A 113 -10.09 9.67 -4.81
CA SER A 113 -10.27 9.02 -6.10
C SER A 113 -9.77 7.58 -6.04
N THR A 114 -10.13 6.77 -7.02
CA THR A 114 -9.60 5.40 -7.15
C THR A 114 -8.08 5.42 -7.33
N THR A 115 -7.55 6.42 -8.04
CA THR A 115 -6.11 6.62 -8.21
C THR A 115 -5.45 6.93 -6.87
N GLY A 116 -6.00 7.85 -6.08
CA GLY A 116 -5.49 8.18 -4.75
C GLY A 116 -5.52 7.01 -3.77
N TYR A 117 -6.48 6.09 -3.91
CA TYR A 117 -6.48 4.83 -3.16
C TYR A 117 -5.28 3.94 -3.53
N PHE A 118 -5.01 3.75 -4.83
CA PHE A 118 -3.86 2.93 -5.27
C PHE A 118 -2.51 3.56 -4.90
N GLU A 119 -2.43 4.90 -4.93
CA GLU A 119 -1.24 5.64 -4.49
C GLU A 119 -1.00 5.47 -2.99
N ALA A 120 -2.06 5.54 -2.18
CA ALA A 120 -1.99 5.26 -0.75
C ALA A 120 -1.61 3.80 -0.45
N GLU A 121 -2.18 2.84 -1.18
CA GLU A 121 -1.88 1.41 -1.05
C GLU A 121 -0.44 1.09 -1.44
N GLY A 122 0.16 1.80 -2.39
CA GLY A 122 1.56 1.62 -2.77
C GLY A 122 2.56 1.99 -1.66
N LEU A 123 2.14 2.79 -0.67
CA LEU A 123 2.99 3.27 0.42
C LEU A 123 2.84 2.46 1.72
N GLY A 124 1.75 1.69 1.87
CA GLY A 124 1.38 0.96 3.10
C GLY A 124 1.69 -0.53 3.05
#